data_AF-A0A671MNM8-F1
#
_entry.id   AF-A0A671MNM8-F1
#
_cell.length_a   1.000
_cell.length_b   1.000
_cell.length_c   1.000
_cell.angle_alpha   90.00
_cell.angle_beta   90.00
_cell.angle_gamma   90.00
#
_symmetry.space_group_name_H-M   'P 1'
#
loop_
_entity.id
_entity.type
_entity.pdbx_description
1 polymer ?
#
loop_
_entity_poly.entity_id
_entity_poly.type
_entity_poly.pdbx_seq_one_letter_code
_entity_poly.pdbx_strand_id
1 'polypeptide(L)' 'MNAAEITDKLGLHSLRHRNWYIQATCATSGDGLYEGLDWLSNQLKNAK' A
#
# COMPACT_ATOMS: atom_id res chain seq x y z
N MET A 1 -10.32 4.21 10.72
CA MET A 1 -9.41 3.06 10.80
C MET A 1 -8.05 3.55 10.35
N ASN A 2 -7.04 3.44 11.21
CA ASN A 2 -5.71 3.96 10.90
C ASN A 2 -4.86 2.90 10.16
N ALA A 3 -3.75 3.31 9.53
CA ALA A 3 -2.89 2.39 8.78
C ALA A 3 -2.26 1.31 9.68
N ALA A 4 -1.95 1.62 10.94
CA ALA A 4 -1.35 0.67 11.88
C ALA A 4 -2.32 -0.48 12.23
N GLU A 5 -3.59 -0.16 12.53
CA GLU A 5 -4.64 -1.13 12.79
C GLU A 5 -4.87 -2.08 11.61
N ILE A 6 -4.81 -1.56 10.38
CA ILE A 6 -4.96 -2.37 9.16
C ILE A 6 -3.73 -3.27 8.97
N THR A 7 -2.53 -2.72 9.20
CA THR A 7 -1.28 -3.50 9.14
C THR A 7 -1.34 -4.70 10.09
N ASP A 8 -1.79 -4.46 11.31
CA ASP A 8 -1.96 -5.47 12.35
C ASP A 8 -2.99 -6.53 11.96
N LYS A 9 -4.20 -6.12 11.58
CA LYS A 9 -5.29 -7.04 11.25
C LYS A 9 -5.02 -7.88 10.00
N LEU A 10 -4.30 -7.35 9.03
CA LEU A 10 -3.93 -8.06 7.81
C LEU A 10 -2.59 -8.82 7.94
N GLY A 11 -1.91 -8.70 9.08
CA GLY A 11 -0.65 -9.40 9.33
C GLY A 11 0.47 -9.01 8.36
N LEU A 12 0.49 -7.76 7.85
CA LEU A 12 1.43 -7.38 6.78
C LEU A 12 2.89 -7.40 7.25
N HIS A 13 3.13 -7.23 8.55
CA HIS A 13 4.46 -7.41 9.16
C HIS A 13 4.98 -8.84 9.07
N SER A 14 4.16 -9.84 8.76
CA SER A 14 4.65 -11.21 8.48
C SER A 14 5.24 -11.35 7.07
N LEU A 15 4.93 -10.43 6.15
CA LEU A 15 5.42 -10.46 4.77
C LEU A 15 6.86 -9.92 4.72
N ARG A 16 7.83 -10.84 4.73
CA ARG A 16 9.27 -10.52 4.65
C ARG A 16 9.85 -10.59 3.24
N HIS A 17 9.20 -11.33 2.34
CA HIS A 17 9.71 -11.62 0.99
C HIS A 17 9.02 -10.82 -0.12
N ARG A 18 8.15 -9.87 0.23
CA ARG A 18 7.47 -8.98 -0.72
C ARG A 18 7.35 -7.59 -0.12
N ASN A 19 7.61 -6.58 -0.93
CA ASN A 19 7.35 -5.20 -0.56
C ASN A 19 5.84 -4.96 -0.51
N TRP A 20 5.39 -4.21 0.50
CA TRP A 20 4.00 -3.85 0.69
C TRP A 20 3.91 -2.39 1.13
N TYR A 21 2.74 -1.79 0.93
CA TYR A 21 2.45 -0.40 1.27
C TYR A 21 0.96 -0.24 1.54
N ILE A 22 0.61 0.60 2.50
CA ILE A 22 -0.78 0.98 2.79
C ILE A 22 -0.95 2.43 2.39
N GLN A 23 -1.92 2.67 1.51
CA GLN A 23 -2.35 4.00 1.12
C GLN A 23 -3.77 4.22 1.59
N ALA A 24 -4.00 5.27 2.39
CA ALA A 24 -5.35 5.73 2.67
C ALA A 24 -5.97 6.26 1.37
N THR A 25 -7.17 5.80 1.03
CA THR A 25 -7.83 6.18 -0.22
C THR A 25 -9.34 6.33 -0.06
N CYS A 26 -9.91 7.23 -0.86
CA CYS A 26 -11.35 7.38 -1.04
C CYS A 26 -11.68 7.27 -2.54
N ALA A 27 -12.33 6.17 -2.95
CA ALA A 27 -12.59 5.92 -4.37
C ALA A 27 -13.52 6.96 -5.03
N THR A 28 -14.47 7.53 -4.29
CA THR A 28 -15.42 8.52 -4.81
C THR A 28 -14.79 9.90 -4.98
N SER A 29 -13.87 10.28 -4.09
CA SER A 29 -13.16 11.56 -4.15
C SER A 29 -11.88 11.48 -5.00
N GLY A 30 -11.33 10.28 -5.16
CA GLY A 30 -10.06 10.03 -5.86
C GLY A 30 -8.83 10.14 -4.96
N ASP A 31 -9.00 10.50 -3.68
CA ASP A 31 -7.89 10.68 -2.74
C ASP A 31 -7.06 9.39 -2.61
N GLY A 32 -5.73 9.51 -2.64
CA GLY A 32 -4.80 8.41 -2.42
C GLY A 32 -4.65 7.43 -3.58
N LEU A 33 -5.45 7.54 -4.66
CA LEU A 33 -5.34 6.62 -5.79
C LEU A 33 -4.02 6.82 -6.55
N TYR A 34 -3.64 8.08 -6.77
CA TYR A 34 -2.43 8.39 -7.54
C TYR A 34 -1.17 7.95 -6.78
N GLU A 35 -1.09 8.25 -5.49
CA GLU A 35 0.02 7.88 -4.62
C GLU A 35 0.17 6.35 -4.51
N GLY A 36 -0.95 5.63 -4.38
CA GLY A 36 -0.94 4.17 -4.35
C GLY A 36 -0.46 3.55 -5.66
N LEU A 37 -0.91 4.08 -6.79
CA LEU A 37 -0.52 3.59 -8.12
C LEU A 37 0.92 3.98 -8.49
N ASP A 38 1.40 5.16 -8.10
CA ASP A 38 2.79 5.57 -8.30
C ASP A 38 3.75 4.67 -7.51
N TRP A 39 3.43 4.38 -6.24
CA TRP A 39 4.21 3.43 -5.45
C TRP A 39 4.29 2.06 -6.13
N LEU A 40 3.16 1.52 -6.59
CA LEU A 40 3.11 0.24 -7.29
C LEU A 40 3.98 0.25 -8.56
N SER A 41 3.87 1.30 -9.38
CA SER A 41 4.68 1.49 -10.59
C SER A 41 6.17 1.47 -10.27
N ASN A 42 6.59 2.16 -9.21
CA ASN A 42 7.98 2.18 -8.77
C ASN A 42 8.45 0.82 -8.23
N GLN A 43 7.62 0.10 -7.48
CA GLN A 43 7.97 -1.27 -7.04
C GLN A 43 8.17 -2.22 -8.21
N LEU A 44 7.31 -2.16 -9.23
CA LEU A 44 7.41 -3.02 -10.41
C LEU A 44 8.66 -2.71 -11.24
N LYS A 45 9.03 -1.44 -11.37
CA LYS A 45 10.29 -1.04 -12.04
C LYS A 45 11.51 -1.55 -11.29
N ASN A 46 11.48 -1.53 -9.96
CA ASN A 46 12.59 -1.93 -9.09
C ASN A 46 12.68 -3.45 -8.86
N ALA A 47 11.65 -4.21 -9.21
CA ALA A 47 11.64 -5.67 -9.12
C ALA A 47 12.37 -6.37 -10.29
N LYS A 48 13.14 -5.61 -11.09
CA LYS A 48 13.99 -6.12 -12.17
C LYS A 48 15.35 -6.60 -11.66
#